data_AF-A0A6M0ANZ9-F1
#
_entry.id   AF-A0A6M0ANZ9-F1
#
_cell.length_a   1.000
_cell.length_b   1.000
_cell.length_c   1.000
_cell.angle_alpha   90.00
_cell.angle_beta   90.00
_cell.angle_gamma   90.00
#
_symmetry.space_group_name_H-M   'P 1'
#
loop_
_entity.id
_entity.type
_entity.pdbx_description
1 polymer ?
#
loop_
_entity_poly.entity_id
_entity_poly.type
_entity_poly.pdbx_seq_one_letter_code
_entity_poly.pdbx_strand_id
1 'polypeptide(L)'
;MTNSTSNPLVKVLNNWILSLFIILTILVTFLSVTSYFFRDNIYLEFTTHFKHQYLVLGLLPLIYFALTRRKVWLIVTLFCLLINLTEIIPWYIPKIRFGASGEPMGLFLFNVSFSNTQYGDAIAL
;
A
#
# COMPACT_ATOMS: atom_id res chain seq x y z
N MET A 1 27.47 4.01 35.37
CA MET A 1 27.59 3.64 33.94
C MET A 1 27.79 2.13 33.84
N THR A 2 26.71 1.37 33.88
CA THR A 2 26.75 -0.09 33.76
C THR A 2 26.65 -0.46 32.28
N ASN A 3 27.74 -0.96 31.72
CA ASN A 3 27.82 -1.43 30.34
C ASN A 3 26.87 -2.64 30.17
N SER A 4 25.66 -2.37 29.67
CA SER A 4 24.61 -3.36 29.37
C SER A 4 24.93 -4.23 28.14
N THR A 5 26.19 -4.28 27.71
CA THR A 5 26.64 -4.95 26.48
C THR A 5 27.22 -6.35 26.70
N SER A 6 27.31 -6.84 27.95
CA SER A 6 27.94 -8.13 28.26
C SER A 6 26.96 -9.29 28.50
N ASN A 7 25.65 -9.05 28.57
CA ASN A 7 24.70 -10.13 28.82
C ASN A 7 24.43 -10.91 27.52
N PRO A 8 24.75 -12.22 27.46
CA PRO A 8 24.58 -13.02 26.25
C PRO A 8 23.11 -13.05 25.78
N LEU A 9 22.15 -12.96 26.70
CA LEU A 9 20.72 -12.94 26.37
C LEU A 9 20.33 -11.69 25.56
N VAL A 10 20.87 -10.52 25.92
CA VAL A 10 20.60 -9.25 25.22
C VAL A 10 21.16 -9.28 23.80
N LYS A 11 22.33 -9.90 23.62
CA LYS A 11 22.94 -10.08 22.30
C LYS A 11 22.13 -11.03 21.41
N VAL A 12 21.65 -12.14 21.96
CA VAL A 12 20.80 -13.09 21.24
C VAL A 12 19.48 -12.43 20.85
N LEU A 13 18.87 -11.68 21.76
CA LEU A 13 17.63 -10.95 21.50
C LEU A 13 17.78 -9.93 20.37
N ASN A 14 18.83 -9.11 20.40
CA ASN A 14 19.10 -8.13 19.32
C ASN A 14 19.32 -8.80 17.96
N ASN A 15 20.03 -9.93 17.93
CA ASN A 15 20.21 -10.69 16.68
C ASN A 15 18.89 -11.26 16.16
N TRP A 16 18.02 -11.73 17.05
CA TRP A 16 16.68 -12.21 16.70
C TRP A 16 15.80 -11.11 16.11
N ILE A 17 15.76 -9.94 16.77
CA ILE A 17 15.02 -8.76 16.29
C ILE A 17 15.53 -8.35 14.92
N LEU A 18 16.85 -8.29 14.73
CA LEU A 18 17.47 -7.94 13.46
C LEU A 18 17.08 -8.92 12.35
N SER A 19 17.13 -10.23 12.62
CA SER A 19 16.72 -11.26 11.67
C SER A 19 15.24 -11.13 11.29
N LEU A 20 14.37 -10.83 12.25
CA LEU A 20 12.94 -10.61 12.01
C LEU A 20 12.71 -9.44 11.04
N PHE A 21 13.35 -8.29 11.27
CA PHE A 21 13.22 -7.14 10.37
C PHE A 21 13.79 -7.40 8.96
N ILE A 22 14.86 -8.18 8.85
CA ILE A 22 15.40 -8.60 7.54
C ILE A 22 14.39 -9.47 6.81
N ILE A 23 13.85 -10.51 7.46
CA ILE A 23 12.85 -11.41 6.87
C ILE A 23 11.62 -10.62 6.42
N LEU A 24 11.14 -9.71 7.27
CA LEU A 24 10.01 -8.83 6.94
C LEU A 24 10.30 -7.99 5.70
N THR A 25 11.49 -7.40 5.62
CA THR A 25 11.90 -6.56 4.47
C THR A 25 11.97 -7.37 3.18
N ILE A 26 12.53 -8.59 3.24
CA ILE A 26 12.59 -9.49 2.09
C ILE A 26 11.18 -9.84 1.61
N LEU A 27 10.29 -10.20 2.54
CA LEU A 27 8.92 -10.61 2.23
C LEU A 27 8.11 -9.46 1.62
N VAL A 28 8.19 -8.26 2.20
CA VAL A 28 7.51 -7.05 1.67
C VAL A 28 8.06 -6.66 0.31
N THR A 29 9.39 -6.73 0.11
CA THR A 29 10.02 -6.41 -1.18
C THR A 29 9.60 -7.41 -2.24
N PHE A 30 9.60 -8.70 -1.91
CA PHE A 30 9.16 -9.75 -2.83
C PHE A 30 7.70 -9.55 -3.24
N LEU A 31 6.78 -9.37 -2.28
CA LEU A 31 5.37 -9.10 -2.56
C LEU A 31 5.17 -7.84 -3.41
N SER A 32 5.91 -6.77 -3.12
CA SER A 32 5.81 -5.51 -3.86
C SER A 32 6.28 -5.66 -5.31
N VAL A 33 7.41 -6.33 -5.54
CA VAL A 33 7.92 -6.60 -6.89
C VAL A 33 6.98 -7.52 -7.65
N THR A 34 6.53 -8.62 -7.04
CA THR A 34 5.60 -9.56 -7.68
C THR A 34 4.28 -8.85 -8.03
N SER A 35 3.74 -8.02 -7.15
CA SER A 35 2.52 -7.26 -7.43
C SER A 35 2.68 -6.26 -8.58
N TYR A 36 3.88 -5.67 -8.75
CA TYR A 36 4.16 -4.77 -9.86
C TYR A 36 4.22 -5.51 -11.22
N PHE A 37 4.87 -6.67 -11.27
CA PHE A 37 5.05 -7.43 -12.52
C PHE A 37 3.83 -8.25 -12.93
N PHE A 38 3.04 -8.74 -11.96
CA PHE A 38 1.95 -9.68 -12.21
C PHE A 38 0.56 -9.06 -12.08
N ARG A 39 0.44 -7.78 -12.47
CA ARG A 39 -0.82 -7.03 -12.39
C ARG A 39 -1.99 -7.72 -13.12
N ASP A 40 -1.71 -8.47 -14.17
CA ASP A 40 -2.71 -9.12 -15.02
C ASP A 40 -3.09 -10.55 -14.57
N ASN A 41 -2.50 -11.07 -13.49
CA ASN A 41 -2.83 -12.39 -12.97
C ASN A 41 -3.88 -12.32 -11.86
N ILE A 42 -5.04 -12.95 -12.09
CA ILE A 42 -6.19 -13.00 -11.16
C ILE A 42 -5.78 -13.46 -9.75
N TYR A 43 -4.86 -14.42 -9.63
CA TYR A 43 -4.39 -14.90 -8.32
C TYR A 43 -3.58 -13.87 -7.53
N LEU A 44 -2.99 -12.89 -8.20
CA LEU A 44 -2.15 -11.83 -7.61
C LEU A 44 -2.89 -10.48 -7.55
N GLU A 45 -4.17 -10.46 -7.91
CA GLU A 45 -5.03 -9.29 -7.74
C GLU A 45 -5.23 -8.97 -6.25
N PHE A 46 -5.31 -10.00 -5.39
CA PHE A 46 -5.37 -9.82 -3.94
C PHE A 46 -4.14 -9.12 -3.36
N THR A 47 -2.94 -9.42 -3.86
CA THR A 47 -1.72 -8.75 -3.36
C THR A 47 -1.71 -7.28 -3.78
N THR A 48 -2.37 -6.95 -4.89
CA THR A 48 -2.45 -5.59 -5.42
C THR A 48 -3.30 -4.66 -4.54
N HIS A 49 -4.29 -5.20 -3.82
CA HIS A 49 -5.17 -4.40 -2.95
C HIS A 49 -4.53 -3.92 -1.64
N PHE A 50 -3.50 -4.60 -1.14
CA PHE A 50 -2.90 -4.30 0.17
C PHE A 50 -1.66 -3.39 0.09
N LYS A 51 -1.49 -2.63 -1.01
CA LYS A 51 -0.32 -1.75 -1.21
C LYS A 51 -0.15 -0.72 -0.10
N HIS A 52 -1.25 -0.16 0.43
CA HIS A 52 -1.21 0.73 1.59
C HIS A 52 -0.65 0.04 2.84
N GLN A 53 -0.98 -1.24 3.06
CA GLN A 53 -0.46 -2.02 4.18
C GLN A 53 1.03 -2.33 4.01
N TYR A 54 1.47 -2.67 2.79
CA TYR A 54 2.90 -2.87 2.50
C TYR A 54 3.72 -1.60 2.68
N LEU A 55 3.16 -0.44 2.35
CA LEU A 55 3.82 0.84 2.57
C LEU A 55 4.00 1.11 4.07
N VAL A 56 2.96 0.91 4.88
CA VAL A 56 3.06 1.04 6.35
C VAL A 56 4.02 0.01 6.94
N LEU A 57 3.95 -1.26 6.50
CA LEU A 57 4.85 -2.32 6.95
C LEU A 57 6.29 -2.08 6.53
N GLY A 58 6.55 -1.41 5.42
CA GLY A 58 7.89 -1.01 4.96
C GLY A 58 8.48 0.17 5.74
N LEU A 59 7.66 1.03 6.34
CA LEU A 59 8.15 2.13 7.17
C LEU A 59 8.80 1.65 8.47
N LEU A 60 8.29 0.56 9.07
CA LEU A 60 8.86 -0.03 10.29
C LEU A 60 10.34 -0.45 10.14
N PRO A 61 10.72 -1.31 9.17
CA PRO A 61 12.11 -1.65 8.92
C PRO A 61 12.93 -0.44 8.45
N LEU A 62 12.35 0.52 7.72
CA LEU A 62 13.05 1.74 7.31
C LEU A 62 13.54 2.53 8.55
N ILE A 63 12.65 2.78 9.50
CA ILE A 63 12.98 3.46 10.75
C ILE A 63 14.03 2.65 11.52
N TYR A 64 13.81 1.34 11.67
CA TYR A 64 14.77 0.46 12.36
C TYR A 64 16.17 0.49 11.73
N PHE A 65 16.30 0.40 10.41
CA PHE A 65 17.58 0.43 9.70
C PHE A 65 18.22 1.82 9.68
N ALA A 66 17.42 2.89 9.71
CA ALA A 66 17.92 4.26 9.91
C ALA A 66 18.55 4.44 11.28
N LEU A 67 17.88 3.96 12.35
CA LEU A 67 18.41 3.99 13.72
C LEU A 67 19.64 3.09 13.90
N THR A 68 19.63 1.89 13.32
CA THR A 68 20.76 0.93 13.41
C THR A 68 21.89 1.20 12.40
N ARG A 69 21.77 2.26 11.57
CA ARG A 69 22.73 2.70 10.54
C ARG A 69 23.12 1.61 9.53
N ARG A 70 22.22 0.68 9.22
CA ARG A 70 22.43 -0.41 8.26
C ARG A 70 22.14 0.06 6.83
N LYS A 71 23.12 0.70 6.20
CA LYS A 71 22.98 1.38 4.89
C LYS A 71 22.40 0.48 3.78
N VAL A 72 22.88 -0.75 3.65
CA VAL A 72 22.43 -1.67 2.57
C VAL A 72 20.93 -1.95 2.67
N TRP A 73 20.48 -2.37 3.86
CA TRP A 73 19.07 -2.68 4.10
C TRP A 73 18.17 -1.46 4.07
N LEU A 74 18.69 -0.29 4.47
CA LEU A 74 18.00 0.99 4.31
C LEU A 74 17.73 1.29 2.83
N ILE A 75 18.72 1.13 1.95
CA ILE A 75 18.55 1.38 0.51
C ILE A 75 17.52 0.41 -0.08
N VAL A 76 17.58 -0.88 0.26
CA VAL A 76 16.61 -1.88 -0.21
C VAL A 76 15.19 -1.52 0.22
N THR A 77 15.01 -1.16 1.49
CA THR A 77 13.70 -0.78 2.04
C THR A 77 13.18 0.51 1.40
N LEU A 78 14.06 1.48 1.17
CA LEU A 78 13.72 2.75 0.52
C LEU A 78 13.30 2.52 -0.94
N PHE A 79 14.02 1.68 -1.68
CA PHE A 79 13.67 1.31 -3.05
C PHE A 79 12.29 0.64 -3.11
N CYS A 80 12.01 -0.30 -2.20
CA CYS A 80 10.71 -0.94 -2.08
C CYS A 80 9.59 0.10 -1.80
N LEU A 81 9.82 1.03 -0.88
CA LEU A 81 8.85 2.10 -0.59
C LEU A 81 8.57 2.98 -1.80
N LEU A 82 9.59 3.33 -2.59
CA LEU A 82 9.42 4.15 -3.79
C LEU A 82 8.56 3.47 -4.86
N ILE A 83 8.72 2.15 -5.06
CA ILE A 83 7.87 1.38 -5.98
C ILE A 83 6.40 1.46 -5.54
N ASN A 84 6.12 1.15 -4.26
CA ASN A 84 4.75 1.22 -3.74
C ASN A 84 4.17 2.64 -3.80
N LEU A 85 5.00 3.65 -3.53
CA LEU A 85 4.59 5.06 -3.52
C LEU A 85 4.23 5.56 -4.93
N THR A 86 4.96 5.11 -5.96
CA THR A 86 4.70 5.47 -7.36
C THR A 86 3.30 5.04 -7.80
N GLU A 87 2.79 3.95 -7.25
CA GLU A 87 1.46 3.46 -7.56
C GLU A 87 0.35 4.10 -6.72
N ILE A 88 0.67 4.47 -5.48
CA ILE A 88 -0.28 5.08 -4.55
C ILE A 88 -0.48 6.57 -4.83
N ILE A 89 0.58 7.32 -5.17
CA ILE A 89 0.49 8.77 -5.44
C ILE A 89 -0.57 9.13 -6.50
N PRO A 90 -0.63 8.47 -7.67
CA PRO A 90 -1.61 8.78 -8.71
C PRO A 90 -3.06 8.66 -8.26
N TRP A 91 -3.36 7.88 -7.21
CA TRP A 91 -4.72 7.71 -6.71
C TRP A 91 -5.20 8.94 -5.92
N TYR A 92 -4.27 9.72 -5.36
CA TYR A 92 -4.59 10.93 -4.59
C TYR A 92 -4.55 12.20 -5.45
N ILE A 93 -3.94 12.13 -6.63
CA ILE A 93 -3.95 13.26 -7.55
C ILE A 93 -5.34 13.31 -8.21
N PRO A 94 -6.17 14.34 -7.92
CA PRO A 94 -7.43 14.48 -8.60
C PRO A 94 -7.14 14.64 -10.09
N LYS A 95 -7.81 13.84 -10.93
CA LYS A 95 -7.71 13.97 -12.38
C LYS A 95 -8.30 15.32 -12.76
N ILE A 96 -7.43 16.33 -12.92
CA ILE A 96 -7.83 17.66 -13.38
C ILE A 96 -8.28 17.51 -14.83
N ARG A 97 -9.58 17.41 -15.05
CA ARG A 97 -10.15 17.41 -16.40
C ARG A 97 -10.13 18.85 -16.89
N PHE A 98 -9.05 19.24 -17.56
CA PHE A 98 -9.02 20.47 -18.33
C PHE A 98 -9.92 20.29 -19.56
N GLY A 99 -11.11 20.92 -19.55
CA GLY A 99 -11.87 21.16 -20.77
C GLY A 99 -12.30 19.93 -21.56
N ALA A 100 -12.75 18.86 -20.90
CA ALA A 100 -13.69 17.98 -21.60
C ALA A 100 -15.04 18.68 -21.58
N SER A 101 -15.51 19.15 -22.74
CA SER A 101 -16.94 19.24 -23.03
C SER A 101 -17.48 17.81 -22.96
N GLY A 102 -17.55 17.24 -21.76
CA GLY A 102 -18.14 15.94 -21.55
C GLY A 102 -19.56 16.03 -22.06
N GLU A 103 -19.96 15.11 -22.92
CA GLU A 103 -21.39 14.95 -23.19
C GLU A 103 -22.12 14.92 -21.84
N PRO A 104 -23.23 15.67 -21.71
CA PRO A 104 -23.94 15.75 -20.46
C PRO A 104 -24.33 14.35 -20.02
N MET A 105 -23.67 13.85 -18.98
CA MET A 105 -24.01 12.56 -18.39
C MET A 105 -25.32 12.77 -17.64
N GLY A 106 -26.41 12.25 -18.21
CA GLY A 106 -27.71 12.23 -17.55
C GLY A 106 -27.64 11.40 -16.28
N LEU A 107 -27.71 12.06 -15.12
CA LEU A 107 -27.86 11.40 -13.83
C LEU A 107 -29.34 11.22 -13.54
N PHE A 108 -29.81 9.97 -13.60
CA PHE A 108 -31.17 9.62 -13.24
C PHE A 108 -31.19 9.10 -11.80
N LEU A 109 -31.87 9.83 -10.92
CA LEU A 109 -32.21 9.37 -9.59
C LEU A 109 -33.68 8.95 -9.59
N PHE A 110 -33.94 7.68 -9.31
CA PHE A 110 -35.29 7.18 -9.13
C PHE A 110 -35.43 6.49 -7.76
N ASN A 111 -36.54 6.77 -7.08
CA ASN A 111 -36.84 6.16 -5.79
C ASN A 111 -37.47 4.78 -5.98
N VAL A 112 -36.75 3.71 -5.64
CA VAL A 112 -37.15 2.30 -5.81
C VAL A 112 -38.01 1.79 -4.63
N SER A 113 -38.56 2.67 -3.78
CA SER A 113 -39.46 2.25 -2.70
C SER A 113 -40.68 1.50 -3.25
N PHE A 114 -41.06 0.41 -2.61
CA PHE A 114 -42.23 -0.41 -3.00
C PHE A 114 -43.57 0.35 -2.87
N SER A 115 -43.59 1.43 -2.08
CA SER A 115 -44.73 2.33 -1.95
C SER A 115 -44.81 3.40 -3.04
N ASN A 116 -43.77 3.54 -3.86
CA ASN A 116 -43.72 4.54 -4.92
C ASN A 116 -44.47 4.00 -6.15
N THR A 117 -45.59 4.63 -6.49
CA THR A 117 -46.41 4.28 -7.67
C THR A 117 -46.12 5.15 -8.89
N GLN A 118 -45.17 6.10 -8.79
CA GLN A 118 -44.81 7.03 -9.87
C GLN A 118 -43.81 6.38 -10.84
N TYR A 119 -44.18 5.22 -11.39
CA TYR A 119 -43.34 4.48 -12.35
C TYR A 119 -43.16 5.24 -13.68
N GLY A 120 -44.08 6.15 -14.01
CA GLY A 120 -44.01 6.97 -15.22
C GLY A 120 -42.75 7.83 -15.29
N ASP A 121 -42.26 8.32 -14.15
CA ASP A 121 -41.09 9.19 -14.08
C ASP A 121 -39.76 8.43 -14.26
N ALA A 122 -39.76 7.10 -14.12
CA ALA A 122 -38.60 6.25 -14.42
C ALA A 122 -38.44 5.95 -15.92
N ILE A 123 -39.51 6.12 -16.71
CA ILE A 123 -39.61 5.64 -18.10
C ILE A 123 -39.84 6.81 -19.08
N ALA A 124 -40.32 7.96 -18.60
CA ALA A 124 -40.50 9.16 -19.40
C ALA A 124 -39.13 9.81 -19.71
N LEU A 125 -38.69 9.61 -20.94
CA LEU A 125 -37.45 10.12 -21.52
C LEU A 125 -37.76 11.21 -22.55
#